data_AF-A0A812PN06-F1
#
_entry.id   AF-A0A812PN06-F1
#
_cell.length_a   1.000
_cell.length_b   1.000
_cell.length_c   1.000
_cell.angle_alpha   90.00
_cell.angle_beta   90.00
_cell.angle_gamma   90.00
#
_symmetry.space_group_name_H-M   'P 1'
#
loop_
_entity.id
_entity.type
_entity.pdbx_description
1 polymer ?
#
loop_
_entity_poly.entity_id
_entity_poly.type
_entity_poly.pdbx_seq_one_letter_code
_entity_poly.pdbx_strand_id
1 'polypeptide(L)'
;MWLLCLGTLWWCAGAIVVKPALNAVNALNSLPPCTGPVSLLQEPVQDAFDKIYTKHLWGGDGVTRSRSGPGSNIGRATETLCSVIFEALLKASKEKEAAGMTEYELNFLDAPSGDFFWMPGCLSRIASRLPAGARLNYQGVDVSDVATGIAEGKRASAQASVPTVTIEPFKTLNLAEAGILGRTFPAKHFDVINCRDALQHNAMELVHAILGNFNLAGTWLVNDVDTAGANGKDIRAGQFRPIDITAPPFNNVPECLQAGPVRRRENEHFGIFKLPLTA
;
A
#
# COMPACT_ATOMS: atom_id res chain seq x y z
N MET A 1 -57.42 -13.03 9.30
CA MET A 1 -58.89 -13.01 9.05
C MET A 1 -59.08 -11.93 7.99
N TRP A 2 -59.26 -12.13 6.69
CA TRP A 2 -59.67 -13.24 5.79
C TRP A 2 -58.68 -13.23 4.57
N LEU A 3 -58.16 -14.36 4.07
CA LEU A 3 -58.68 -15.20 2.96
C LEU A 3 -59.09 -14.43 1.69
N LEU A 4 -58.94 -14.90 0.44
CA LEU A 4 -58.19 -15.92 -0.32
C LEU A 4 -58.80 -15.84 -1.75
N CYS A 5 -58.00 -16.11 -2.79
CA CYS A 5 -58.32 -16.67 -4.13
C CYS A 5 -59.72 -16.60 -4.78
N LEU A 6 -59.74 -16.38 -6.12
CA LEU A 6 -60.20 -17.31 -7.19
C LEU A 6 -60.24 -16.53 -8.53
N GLY A 7 -59.55 -16.95 -9.60
CA GLY A 7 -60.07 -17.81 -10.69
C GLY A 7 -60.59 -16.94 -11.86
N THR A 8 -60.50 -17.23 -13.16
CA THR A 8 -60.15 -18.41 -13.95
C THR A 8 -60.13 -18.04 -15.46
N LEU A 9 -59.28 -18.74 -16.22
CA LEU A 9 -59.40 -19.20 -17.63
C LEU A 9 -59.91 -18.30 -18.76
N TRP A 10 -59.13 -18.23 -19.84
CA TRP A 10 -59.60 -18.51 -21.21
C TRP A 10 -58.58 -19.37 -21.97
N TRP A 11 -59.09 -20.40 -22.63
CA TRP A 11 -58.40 -21.37 -23.50
C TRP A 11 -58.47 -20.88 -24.94
N CYS A 12 -57.41 -21.09 -25.74
CA CYS A 12 -57.58 -21.53 -27.12
C CYS A 12 -56.33 -22.25 -27.63
N ALA A 13 -56.58 -23.40 -28.26
CA ALA A 13 -55.63 -24.39 -28.72
C ALA A 13 -54.90 -23.97 -30.02
N GLY A 14 -53.72 -24.53 -30.26
CA GLY A 14 -53.04 -24.40 -31.54
C GLY A 14 -51.69 -25.11 -31.65
N ALA A 15 -51.72 -26.35 -32.14
CA ALA A 15 -50.68 -27.06 -32.88
C ALA A 15 -49.27 -27.24 -32.25
N ILE A 16 -49.03 -28.48 -31.81
CA ILE A 16 -47.69 -29.05 -31.61
C ILE A 16 -47.11 -29.40 -32.99
N VAL A 17 -46.04 -28.71 -33.39
CA VAL A 17 -45.13 -29.14 -34.47
C VAL A 17 -43.80 -29.49 -33.81
N VAL A 18 -43.53 -30.79 -33.67
CA VAL A 18 -42.23 -31.30 -33.25
C VAL A 18 -41.27 -31.12 -34.43
N LYS A 19 -40.31 -30.20 -34.32
CA LYS A 19 -39.15 -30.15 -35.23
C LYS A 19 -38.03 -31.02 -34.66
N PRO A 20 -37.34 -31.81 -35.48
CA PRO A 20 -36.26 -32.67 -35.03
C PRO A 20 -35.03 -31.84 -34.63
N ALA A 21 -34.41 -32.25 -33.53
CA ALA A 21 -33.14 -31.73 -33.05
C ALA A 21 -32.04 -31.95 -34.10
N LEU A 22 -31.52 -30.85 -34.66
CA LEU A 22 -30.33 -30.84 -35.49
C LEU A 22 -29.12 -30.56 -34.59
N ASN A 23 -28.31 -31.60 -34.41
CA ASN A 23 -26.87 -31.63 -34.18
C ASN A 23 -26.18 -30.28 -33.86
N ALA A 24 -26.07 -29.96 -32.56
CA ALA A 24 -25.16 -28.94 -32.06
C ALA A 24 -23.81 -29.58 -31.67
N VAL A 25 -23.08 -30.09 -32.66
CA VAL A 25 -21.67 -30.46 -32.52
C VAL A 25 -20.98 -30.05 -33.82
N ASN A 26 -20.67 -28.75 -33.96
CA ASN A 26 -19.64 -28.17 -34.85
C ASN A 26 -19.80 -26.64 -34.96
N ALA A 27 -19.73 -25.93 -33.82
CA ALA A 27 -19.65 -24.46 -33.80
C ALA A 27 -18.66 -23.95 -32.72
N LEU A 28 -17.61 -24.73 -32.43
CA LEU A 28 -16.53 -24.35 -31.50
C LEU A 28 -15.18 -24.13 -32.18
N ASN A 29 -15.11 -24.18 -33.52
CA ASN A 29 -13.85 -24.06 -34.28
C ASN A 29 -13.67 -22.72 -35.02
N SER A 30 -14.34 -21.64 -34.60
CA SER A 30 -14.13 -20.32 -35.22
C SER A 30 -14.24 -19.16 -34.23
N LEU A 31 -13.75 -19.35 -33.00
CA LEU A 31 -13.44 -18.22 -32.13
C LEU A 31 -11.99 -17.79 -32.40
N PRO A 32 -11.70 -16.50 -32.64
CA PRO A 32 -10.33 -16.03 -32.75
C PRO A 32 -9.61 -16.31 -31.42
N PRO A 33 -8.32 -16.71 -31.44
CA PRO A 33 -7.59 -16.95 -30.22
C PRO A 33 -7.54 -15.67 -29.38
N CYS A 34 -7.76 -15.78 -28.07
CA CYS A 34 -7.63 -14.68 -27.11
C CYS A 34 -6.18 -14.16 -26.96
N THR A 35 -5.26 -14.61 -27.82
CA THR A 35 -3.91 -14.08 -27.93
C THR A 35 -3.91 -12.92 -28.92
N GLY A 36 -4.46 -11.79 -28.50
CA GLY A 36 -3.90 -10.52 -28.95
C GLY A 36 -2.41 -10.49 -28.55
N PRO A 37 -1.54 -9.77 -29.28
CA PRO A 37 -0.18 -9.60 -28.82
C PRO A 37 -0.25 -8.94 -27.44
N VAL A 38 0.11 -9.70 -26.40
CA VAL A 38 0.43 -9.12 -25.09
C VAL A 38 1.49 -8.09 -25.39
N SER A 39 1.15 -6.83 -25.19
CA SER A 39 2.01 -5.69 -25.50
C SER A 39 3.32 -5.85 -24.73
N LEU A 40 4.33 -6.30 -25.47
CA LEU A 40 5.76 -6.28 -25.27
C LEU A 40 6.25 -5.31 -24.17
N LEU A 41 6.86 -5.92 -23.14
CA LEU A 41 7.94 -5.39 -22.30
C LEU A 41 7.59 -4.15 -21.46
N GLN A 42 6.79 -4.33 -20.41
CA GLN A 42 6.95 -3.46 -19.24
C GLN A 42 8.32 -3.78 -18.61
N GLU A 43 9.14 -2.74 -18.39
CA GLU A 43 10.34 -2.82 -17.55
C GLU A 43 9.93 -3.44 -16.21
N PRO A 44 10.63 -4.48 -15.71
CA PRO A 44 10.37 -5.03 -14.39
C PRO A 44 10.28 -3.90 -13.35
N VAL A 45 9.30 -3.97 -12.44
CA VAL A 45 9.04 -2.89 -11.47
C VAL A 45 10.33 -2.50 -10.75
N GLN A 46 11.13 -3.48 -10.32
CA GLN A 46 12.43 -3.26 -9.71
C GLN A 46 13.38 -2.45 -10.59
N ASP A 47 13.59 -2.82 -11.85
CA ASP A 47 14.49 -2.12 -12.78
C ASP A 47 14.13 -0.63 -12.93
N ALA A 48 12.82 -0.32 -12.96
CA ALA A 48 12.33 1.05 -13.05
C ALA A 48 12.76 1.88 -11.82
N PHE A 49 12.63 1.33 -10.61
CA PHE A 49 13.03 2.01 -9.38
C PHE A 49 14.56 2.01 -9.17
N ASP A 50 15.26 0.93 -9.49
CA ASP A 50 16.73 0.87 -9.46
C ASP A 50 17.34 1.94 -10.36
N LYS A 51 16.77 2.15 -11.56
CA LYS A 51 17.18 3.21 -12.47
C LYS A 51 16.93 4.60 -11.90
N ILE A 52 15.81 4.83 -11.22
CA ILE A 52 15.51 6.09 -10.54
C ILE A 52 16.58 6.40 -9.49
N TYR A 53 16.89 5.44 -8.62
CA TYR A 53 17.90 5.60 -7.57
C TYR A 53 19.33 5.68 -8.13
N THR A 54 19.65 4.91 -9.17
CA THR A 54 20.98 4.92 -9.80
C THR A 54 21.27 6.24 -10.49
N LYS A 55 20.30 6.72 -11.29
CA LYS A 55 20.45 7.93 -12.11
C LYS A 55 19.97 9.19 -11.39
N HIS A 56 19.53 9.09 -10.14
CA HIS A 56 19.05 10.21 -9.34
C HIS A 56 17.90 10.98 -10.04
N LEU A 57 16.98 10.25 -10.67
CA LEU A 57 15.96 10.84 -11.56
C LEU A 57 14.90 11.65 -10.82
N TRP A 58 14.66 11.35 -9.53
CA TRP A 58 13.80 12.18 -8.68
C TRP A 58 14.48 13.46 -8.20
N GLY A 59 15.76 13.68 -8.56
CA GLY A 59 16.44 14.96 -8.43
C GLY A 59 16.94 15.31 -7.03
N GLY A 60 16.69 14.47 -6.02
CA GLY A 60 17.10 14.74 -4.65
C GLY A 60 16.52 16.05 -4.11
N ASP A 61 16.90 16.40 -2.91
CA ASP A 61 16.64 17.70 -2.28
C ASP A 61 17.66 18.78 -2.68
N GLY A 62 18.52 18.51 -3.67
CA GLY A 62 19.72 19.29 -3.90
C GLY A 62 20.81 19.07 -2.84
N VAL A 63 20.59 18.17 -1.87
CA VAL A 63 21.60 17.71 -0.91
C VAL A 63 22.13 16.37 -1.42
N THR A 64 23.44 16.26 -1.57
CA THR A 64 24.12 15.06 -2.10
C THR A 64 23.94 13.78 -1.27
N ARG A 65 23.16 13.83 -0.18
CA ARG A 65 23.03 12.77 0.85
C ARG A 65 21.77 11.92 0.73
N SER A 66 20.77 12.35 -0.04
CA SER A 66 19.58 11.53 -0.36
C SER A 66 19.44 11.32 -1.86
N ARG A 67 18.93 10.15 -2.26
CA ARG A 67 18.54 9.86 -3.64
C ARG A 67 17.02 9.78 -3.83
N SER A 68 16.27 9.92 -2.74
CA SER A 68 14.82 9.99 -2.75
C SER A 68 14.34 11.34 -3.29
N GLY A 69 13.05 11.45 -3.63
CA GLY A 69 12.50 12.67 -4.20
C GLY A 69 12.42 13.85 -3.21
N PRO A 70 12.08 15.06 -3.69
CA PRO A 70 12.04 16.28 -2.87
C PRO A 70 11.05 16.23 -1.70
N GLY A 71 10.10 15.29 -1.73
CA GLY A 71 9.20 14.95 -0.62
C GLY A 71 9.92 14.47 0.64
N SER A 72 11.07 13.81 0.49
CA SER A 72 11.82 13.17 1.57
C SER A 72 12.71 14.11 2.39
N ASN A 73 12.68 15.41 2.10
CA ASN A 73 13.34 16.45 2.88
C ASN A 73 12.85 16.47 4.32
N ILE A 74 13.74 16.72 5.28
CA ILE A 74 13.33 17.07 6.65
C ILE A 74 12.71 18.46 6.60
N GLY A 75 11.39 18.50 6.39
CA GLY A 75 10.58 19.69 6.32
C GLY A 75 9.15 19.36 6.75
N ARG A 76 8.25 20.34 6.63
CA ARG A 76 6.90 20.28 7.20
C ARG A 76 6.10 19.02 6.81
N ALA A 77 6.25 18.52 5.57
CA ALA A 77 5.58 17.29 5.12
C ALA A 77 6.01 16.07 5.94
N THR A 78 7.32 15.80 5.96
CA THR A 78 7.94 14.69 6.69
C THR A 78 7.67 14.77 8.20
N GLU A 79 7.67 15.97 8.79
CA GLU A 79 7.33 16.13 10.21
C GLU A 79 5.85 15.84 10.51
N THR A 80 4.96 16.21 9.59
CA THR A 80 3.53 15.90 9.68
C THR A 80 3.34 14.39 9.59
N LEU A 81 3.94 13.73 8.60
CA LEU A 81 3.88 12.28 8.47
C LEU A 81 4.42 11.57 9.70
N CYS A 82 5.58 11.99 10.23
CA CYS A 82 6.13 11.43 11.46
C CYS A 82 5.17 11.50 12.63
N SER A 83 4.42 12.60 12.73
CA SER A 83 3.39 12.75 13.76
C SER A 83 2.23 11.78 13.53
N VAL A 84 1.79 11.59 12.29
CA VAL A 84 0.72 10.65 11.94
C VAL A 84 1.14 9.19 12.17
N ILE A 85 2.38 8.82 11.84
CA ILE A 85 2.97 7.51 12.17
C ILE A 85 2.97 7.29 13.68
N PHE A 86 3.40 8.30 14.45
CA PHE A 86 3.40 8.21 15.91
C PHE A 86 1.98 8.01 16.48
N GLU A 87 0.99 8.74 15.97
CA GLU A 87 -0.41 8.56 16.40
C GLU A 87 -0.95 7.15 16.07
N ALA A 88 -0.59 6.58 14.91
CA ALA A 88 -0.94 5.20 14.58
C ALA A 88 -0.29 4.18 15.54
N LEU A 89 0.99 4.39 15.90
CA LEU A 89 1.68 3.56 16.87
C LEU A 89 1.07 3.67 18.28
N LEU A 90 0.62 4.87 18.68
CA LEU A 90 -0.11 5.05 19.94
C LEU A 90 -1.47 4.34 19.94
N LYS A 91 -2.19 4.30 18.81
CA LYS A 91 -3.42 3.51 18.69
C LYS A 91 -3.13 2.02 18.89
N ALA A 92 -2.12 1.48 18.20
CA ALA A 92 -1.72 0.08 18.35
C ALA A 92 -1.27 -0.25 19.79
N SER A 93 -0.49 0.64 20.41
CA SER A 93 -0.07 0.52 21.80
C SER A 93 -1.25 0.44 22.77
N LYS A 94 -2.25 1.33 22.63
CA LYS A 94 -3.48 1.30 23.45
C LYS A 94 -4.26 0.00 23.28
N GLU A 95 -4.28 -0.58 22.08
CA GLU A 95 -4.92 -1.89 21.84
C GLU A 95 -4.20 -3.01 22.61
N LYS A 96 -2.86 -2.99 22.68
CA LYS A 96 -2.08 -3.96 23.47
C LYS A 96 -2.25 -3.77 24.97
N GLU A 97 -2.28 -2.53 25.45
CA GLU A 97 -2.56 -2.21 26.85
C GLU A 97 -3.97 -2.64 27.27
N ALA A 98 -4.97 -2.39 26.42
CA ALA A 98 -6.33 -2.86 26.63
C ALA A 98 -6.44 -4.40 26.65
N ALA A 99 -5.52 -5.10 25.98
CA ALA A 99 -5.37 -6.55 26.05
C ALA A 99 -4.61 -7.03 27.31
N GLY A 100 -4.23 -6.12 28.23
CA GLY A 100 -3.55 -6.44 29.48
C GLY A 100 -2.03 -6.58 29.35
N MET A 101 -1.43 -6.20 28.22
CA MET A 101 0.02 -6.26 28.04
C MET A 101 0.69 -5.08 28.73
N THR A 102 1.66 -5.35 29.60
CA THR A 102 2.46 -4.32 30.29
C THR A 102 3.84 -4.14 29.67
N GLU A 103 4.34 -5.15 28.98
CA GLU A 103 5.59 -5.15 28.22
C GLU A 103 5.29 -5.72 26.83
N TYR A 104 5.56 -4.95 25.78
CA TYR A 104 5.23 -5.35 24.42
C TYR A 104 6.14 -4.70 23.38
N GLU A 105 6.24 -5.36 22.22
CA GLU A 105 6.91 -4.82 21.05
C GLU A 105 5.85 -4.33 20.05
N LEU A 106 6.08 -3.16 19.46
CA LEU A 106 5.33 -2.62 18.33
C LEU A 106 6.12 -2.91 17.06
N ASN A 107 5.55 -3.74 16.18
CA ASN A 107 6.12 -4.07 14.88
C ASN A 107 5.72 -3.00 13.85
N PHE A 108 6.67 -2.21 13.39
CA PHE A 108 6.46 -1.14 12.43
C PHE A 108 7.13 -1.48 11.09
N LEU A 109 6.33 -1.60 10.03
CA LEU A 109 6.80 -1.79 8.66
C LEU A 109 6.81 -0.46 7.90
N ASP A 110 7.93 -0.11 7.29
CA ASP A 110 8.05 1.01 6.35
C ASP A 110 8.24 0.46 4.93
N ALA A 111 7.21 0.62 4.10
CA ALA A 111 7.04 -0.09 2.83
C ALA A 111 6.37 0.81 1.78
N PRO A 112 7.14 1.59 0.99
CA PRO A 112 8.58 1.53 0.79
C PRO A 112 9.38 2.41 1.77
N SER A 113 10.58 1.96 2.15
CA SER A 113 11.50 2.71 3.01
C SER A 113 12.44 3.66 2.27
N GLY A 114 12.54 3.54 0.95
CA GLY A 114 13.47 4.30 0.14
C GLY A 114 14.92 4.16 0.61
N ASP A 115 15.66 5.26 0.58
CA ASP A 115 17.05 5.32 1.03
C ASP A 115 17.21 5.56 2.54
N PHE A 116 16.12 5.44 3.32
CA PHE A 116 16.10 5.59 4.77
C PHE A 116 16.66 6.93 5.28
N PHE A 117 16.53 8.00 4.49
CA PHE A 117 17.15 9.29 4.82
C PHE A 117 16.50 10.00 6.02
N TRP A 118 15.18 10.14 6.03
CA TRP A 118 14.46 10.94 7.05
C TRP A 118 14.00 10.11 8.26
N MET A 119 13.87 8.79 8.09
CA MET A 119 13.28 7.91 9.08
C MET A 119 14.08 7.82 10.39
N PRO A 120 15.43 7.85 10.44
CA PRO A 120 16.16 7.87 11.72
C PRO A 120 15.75 9.01 12.66
N GLY A 121 15.56 10.22 12.11
CA GLY A 121 15.07 11.37 12.89
C GLY A 121 13.64 11.15 13.38
N CYS A 122 12.80 10.51 12.57
CA CYS A 122 11.45 10.11 12.93
C CYS A 122 11.43 9.09 14.09
N LEU A 123 12.22 8.02 13.96
CA LEU A 123 12.35 6.95 14.95
C LEU A 123 12.84 7.49 16.29
N SER A 124 13.77 8.46 16.29
CA SER A 124 14.23 9.11 17.52
C SER A 124 13.08 9.86 18.24
N ARG A 125 12.29 10.63 17.50
CA ARG A 125 11.11 11.33 18.03
C ARG A 125 10.03 10.38 18.53
N ILE A 126 9.79 9.27 17.82
CA ILE A 126 8.83 8.23 18.22
C ILE A 126 9.32 7.57 19.52
N ALA A 127 10.55 7.06 19.53
CA ALA A 127 11.11 6.28 20.62
C ALA A 127 11.15 7.05 21.95
N SER A 128 11.43 8.35 21.91
CA SER A 128 11.42 9.23 23.09
C SER A 128 10.02 9.45 23.70
N ARG A 129 8.96 9.03 23.02
CA ARG A 129 7.56 9.27 23.41
C ARG A 129 6.73 7.99 23.50
N LEU A 130 7.35 6.82 23.34
CA LEU A 130 6.66 5.55 23.51
C LEU A 130 6.22 5.37 24.98
N PRO A 131 5.07 4.73 25.22
CA PRO A 131 4.64 4.38 26.57
C PRO A 131 5.65 3.47 27.28
N ALA A 132 5.62 3.49 28.61
CA ALA A 132 6.46 2.60 29.40
C ALA A 132 6.16 1.13 29.06
N GLY A 133 7.21 0.31 28.96
CA GLY A 133 7.12 -1.10 28.57
C GLY A 133 6.92 -1.35 27.07
N ALA A 134 6.69 -0.32 26.26
CA ALA A 134 6.64 -0.42 24.81
C ALA A 134 8.05 -0.34 24.21
N ARG A 135 8.37 -1.28 23.31
CA ARG A 135 9.57 -1.27 22.46
C ARG A 135 9.15 -1.19 21.00
N LEU A 136 9.99 -0.60 20.16
CA LEU A 136 9.71 -0.49 18.72
C LEU A 136 10.66 -1.38 17.92
N ASN A 137 10.09 -2.20 17.06
CA ASN A 137 10.80 -2.98 16.05
C ASN A 137 10.47 -2.42 14.67
N TYR A 138 11.45 -1.82 14.01
CA TYR A 138 11.35 -1.22 12.70
C TYR A 138 11.87 -2.18 11.63
N GLN A 139 11.06 -2.42 10.60
CA GLN A 139 11.43 -3.15 9.39
C GLN A 139 11.25 -2.23 8.18
N GLY A 140 12.35 -1.94 7.47
CA GLY A 140 12.29 -1.23 6.17
C GLY A 140 12.36 -2.21 5.00
N VAL A 141 11.53 -1.98 3.98
CA VAL A 141 11.56 -2.74 2.73
C VAL A 141 11.39 -1.79 1.55
N ASP A 142 12.01 -2.11 0.41
CA ASP A 142 11.82 -1.35 -0.84
C ASP A 142 11.91 -2.31 -2.03
N VAL A 143 11.38 -1.94 -3.19
CA VAL A 143 11.52 -2.77 -4.40
C VAL A 143 12.87 -2.58 -5.09
N SER A 144 13.58 -1.48 -4.80
CA SER A 144 14.88 -1.11 -5.35
C SER A 144 16.03 -1.70 -4.53
N ASP A 145 16.86 -2.54 -5.14
CA ASP A 145 18.11 -3.05 -4.55
C ASP A 145 19.07 -1.90 -4.25
N VAL A 146 19.05 -0.84 -5.06
CA VAL A 146 19.90 0.33 -4.84
C VAL A 146 19.45 1.09 -3.60
N ALA A 147 18.15 1.25 -3.39
CA ALA A 147 17.59 1.94 -2.24
C ALA A 147 17.86 1.17 -0.94
N THR A 148 17.56 -0.12 -0.92
CA THR A 148 17.80 -0.99 0.25
C THR A 148 19.29 -1.10 0.57
N GLY A 149 20.17 -1.16 -0.44
CA GLY A 149 21.61 -1.14 -0.24
C GLY A 149 22.11 0.15 0.42
N ILE A 150 21.58 1.30 0.01
CA ILE A 150 21.89 2.60 0.65
C ILE A 150 21.36 2.64 2.09
N ALA A 151 20.13 2.17 2.31
CA ALA A 151 19.49 2.14 3.62
C ALA A 151 20.25 1.22 4.60
N GLU A 152 20.64 0.02 4.15
CA GLU A 152 21.42 -0.93 4.93
C GLU A 152 22.79 -0.36 5.33
N GLY A 153 23.45 0.37 4.42
CA GLY A 153 24.69 1.08 4.73
C GLY A 153 24.56 2.15 5.83
N LYS A 154 23.35 2.67 6.06
CA LYS A 154 23.03 3.63 7.14
C LYS A 154 22.55 2.95 8.42
N ARG A 155 22.21 1.67 8.39
CA ARG A 155 21.50 0.98 9.48
C ARG A 155 22.29 0.99 10.79
N ALA A 156 23.58 0.65 10.77
CA ALA A 156 24.38 0.56 11.99
C ALA A 156 24.53 1.92 12.70
N SER A 157 24.75 3.00 11.96
CA SER A 157 24.86 4.34 12.54
C SER A 157 23.51 4.87 13.04
N ALA A 158 22.41 4.57 12.34
CA ALA A 158 21.07 4.87 12.82
C ALA A 158 20.72 4.07 14.08
N GLN A 159 21.05 2.78 14.13
CA GLN A 159 20.81 1.93 15.30
C GLN A 159 21.54 2.47 16.54
N ALA A 160 22.77 2.99 16.37
CA ALA A 160 23.52 3.61 17.46
C ALA A 160 22.91 4.93 17.95
N SER A 161 22.18 5.68 17.11
CA SER A 161 21.56 6.95 17.50
C SER A 161 20.18 6.79 18.16
N VAL A 162 19.53 5.63 17.98
CA VAL A 162 18.24 5.28 18.61
C VAL A 162 18.28 3.87 19.23
N PRO A 163 19.06 3.66 20.31
CA PRO A 163 19.32 2.32 20.86
C PRO A 163 18.08 1.61 21.43
N THR A 164 16.98 2.34 21.64
CA THR A 164 15.70 1.79 22.14
C THR A 164 14.78 1.28 21.03
N VAL A 165 15.15 1.47 19.76
CA VAL A 165 14.46 0.92 18.59
C VAL A 165 15.31 -0.21 18.03
N THR A 166 14.73 -1.36 17.76
CA THR A 166 15.38 -2.39 16.96
C THR A 166 15.18 -2.05 15.48
N ILE A 167 16.26 -1.81 14.75
CA ILE A 167 16.24 -1.57 13.30
C ILE A 167 16.72 -2.85 12.59
N GLU A 168 15.76 -3.57 12.00
CA GLU A 168 16.00 -4.82 11.30
C GLU A 168 16.74 -4.60 9.97
N PRO A 169 17.43 -5.63 9.43
CA PRO A 169 18.04 -5.56 8.11
C PRO A 169 17.02 -5.19 7.03
N PHE A 170 17.40 -4.27 6.14
CA PHE A 170 16.55 -3.87 5.02
C PHE A 170 16.39 -5.03 4.03
N LYS A 171 15.22 -5.14 3.41
CA LYS A 171 14.94 -6.20 2.43
C LYS A 171 14.41 -5.63 1.13
N THR A 172 14.93 -6.15 0.01
CA THR A 172 14.36 -5.86 -1.31
C THR A 172 13.15 -6.75 -1.54
N LEU A 173 11.97 -6.16 -1.73
CA LEU A 173 10.70 -6.87 -1.94
C LEU A 173 9.83 -6.12 -2.94
N ASN A 174 9.22 -6.84 -3.89
CA ASN A 174 8.10 -6.32 -4.65
C ASN A 174 6.81 -6.47 -3.85
N LEU A 175 6.31 -5.36 -3.30
CA LEU A 175 5.10 -5.35 -2.46
C LEU A 175 3.82 -5.81 -3.19
N ALA A 176 3.82 -5.81 -4.53
CA ALA A 176 2.70 -6.31 -5.33
C ALA A 176 2.76 -7.83 -5.58
N GLU A 177 3.86 -8.50 -5.23
CA GLU A 177 3.95 -9.96 -5.37
C GLU A 177 3.01 -10.63 -4.34
N ALA A 178 2.09 -11.47 -4.83
CA ALA A 178 1.04 -12.06 -3.99
C ALA A 178 1.64 -12.79 -2.78
N GLY A 179 1.20 -12.45 -1.55
CA GLY A 179 1.61 -13.08 -0.30
C GLY A 179 3.06 -12.82 0.12
N ILE A 180 3.75 -11.86 -0.50
CA ILE A 180 5.18 -11.59 -0.26
C ILE A 180 5.49 -11.34 1.22
N LEU A 181 4.69 -10.51 1.89
CA LEU A 181 4.92 -10.17 3.31
C LEU A 181 4.81 -11.40 4.21
N GLY A 182 3.81 -12.26 3.99
CA GLY A 182 3.64 -13.49 4.75
C GLY A 182 4.75 -14.52 4.50
N ARG A 183 5.28 -14.61 3.26
CA ARG A 183 6.43 -15.49 2.96
C ARG A 183 7.73 -14.97 3.56
N THR A 184 7.96 -13.66 3.49
CA THR A 184 9.19 -13.04 3.99
C THR A 184 9.20 -12.93 5.52
N PHE A 185 8.03 -12.73 6.13
CA PHE A 185 7.87 -12.51 7.56
C PHE A 185 6.81 -13.44 8.18
N PRO A 186 6.97 -14.78 8.10
CA PRO A 186 5.92 -15.74 8.43
C PRO A 186 5.44 -15.71 9.89
N ALA A 187 6.23 -15.14 10.80
CA ALA A 187 5.90 -15.03 12.22
C ALA A 187 5.69 -13.58 12.70
N LYS A 188 5.69 -12.59 11.79
CA LYS A 188 5.47 -11.18 12.17
C LYS A 188 4.11 -10.72 11.65
N HIS A 189 3.34 -10.16 12.57
CA HIS A 189 2.22 -9.29 12.26
C HIS A 189 2.63 -7.86 12.56
N PHE A 190 2.41 -6.94 11.63
CA PHE A 190 2.79 -5.54 11.78
C PHE A 190 1.66 -4.78 12.48
N ASP A 191 2.00 -4.10 13.56
CA ASP A 191 1.07 -3.24 14.27
C ASP A 191 0.73 -2.01 13.44
N VAL A 192 1.73 -1.45 12.76
CA VAL A 192 1.58 -0.33 11.83
C VAL A 192 2.38 -0.61 10.56
N ILE A 193 1.77 -0.34 9.41
CA ILE A 193 2.44 -0.26 8.11
C ILE A 193 2.41 1.20 7.67
N ASN A 194 3.56 1.79 7.32
CA ASN A 194 3.63 3.05 6.60
C ASN A 194 3.87 2.77 5.12
N CYS A 195 3.01 3.33 4.27
CA CYS A 195 3.16 3.29 2.82
C CYS A 195 3.10 4.72 2.32
N ARG A 196 4.28 5.31 2.08
CA ARG A 196 4.38 6.71 1.66
C ARG A 196 4.97 6.81 0.25
N ASP A 197 4.40 7.64 -0.61
CA ASP A 197 4.85 7.91 -1.98
C ASP A 197 5.09 6.61 -2.75
N ALA A 198 4.15 5.65 -2.69
CA ALA A 198 4.32 4.34 -3.31
C ALA A 198 3.18 4.00 -4.27
N LEU A 199 1.94 4.10 -3.80
CA LEU A 199 0.77 3.68 -4.57
C LEU A 199 0.62 4.55 -5.84
N GLN A 200 0.95 5.83 -5.74
CA GLN A 200 0.98 6.80 -6.85
C GLN A 200 1.98 6.47 -7.97
N HIS A 201 2.91 5.54 -7.72
CA HIS A 201 3.93 5.10 -8.69
C HIS A 201 3.70 3.70 -9.27
N ASN A 202 2.56 3.08 -8.99
CA ASN A 202 2.26 1.70 -9.40
C ASN A 202 1.00 1.64 -10.25
N ALA A 203 0.95 0.79 -11.28
CA ALA A 203 -0.29 0.55 -12.03
C ALA A 203 -1.44 0.15 -11.09
N MET A 204 -2.69 0.40 -11.47
CA MET A 204 -3.84 0.21 -10.58
C MET A 204 -3.95 -1.23 -10.06
N GLU A 205 -3.71 -2.23 -10.92
CA GLU A 205 -3.67 -3.65 -10.53
C GLU A 205 -2.62 -3.95 -9.44
N LEU A 206 -1.47 -3.28 -9.48
CA LEU A 206 -0.41 -3.43 -8.48
C LEU A 206 -0.78 -2.75 -7.18
N VAL A 207 -1.50 -1.61 -7.23
CA VAL A 207 -2.04 -0.96 -6.02
C VAL A 207 -3.00 -1.89 -5.29
N HIS A 208 -3.94 -2.50 -6.01
CA HIS A 208 -4.86 -3.52 -5.47
C HIS A 208 -4.07 -4.68 -4.82
N ALA A 209 -3.05 -5.22 -5.49
CA ALA A 209 -2.22 -6.29 -4.94
C ALA A 209 -1.45 -5.88 -3.67
N ILE A 210 -0.88 -4.67 -3.65
CA ILE A 210 -0.17 -4.11 -2.48
C ILE A 210 -1.12 -3.98 -1.28
N LEU A 211 -2.30 -3.36 -1.48
CA LEU A 211 -3.29 -3.21 -0.42
C LEU A 211 -3.79 -4.57 0.08
N GLY A 212 -3.99 -5.53 -0.82
CA GLY A 212 -4.31 -6.91 -0.46
C GLY A 212 -3.25 -7.57 0.43
N ASN A 213 -1.96 -7.35 0.13
CA ASN A 213 -0.87 -7.83 0.97
C ASN A 213 -0.83 -7.14 2.34
N PHE A 214 -1.11 -5.83 2.40
CA PHE A 214 -1.19 -5.10 3.68
C PHE A 214 -2.34 -5.59 4.55
N ASN A 215 -3.52 -5.83 3.97
CA ASN A 215 -4.68 -6.39 4.66
C ASN A 215 -4.39 -7.71 5.39
N LEU A 216 -3.46 -8.50 4.87
CA LEU A 216 -3.09 -9.80 5.43
C LEU A 216 -1.99 -9.71 6.50
N ALA A 217 -1.23 -8.63 6.54
CA ALA A 217 0.01 -8.53 7.33
C ALA A 217 -0.04 -7.45 8.42
N GLY A 218 -1.00 -6.53 8.39
CA GLY A 218 -1.02 -5.34 9.24
C GLY A 218 -2.33 -5.10 9.99
N THR A 219 -2.23 -4.36 11.11
CA THR A 219 -3.40 -3.85 11.85
C THR A 219 -3.82 -2.46 11.39
N TRP A 220 -2.85 -1.56 11.23
CA TRP A 220 -3.05 -0.17 10.88
C TRP A 220 -2.20 0.20 9.66
N LEU A 221 -2.74 1.01 8.75
CA LEU A 221 -2.03 1.59 7.62
C LEU A 221 -1.93 3.11 7.80
N VAL A 222 -0.73 3.64 7.66
CA VAL A 222 -0.48 5.08 7.42
C VAL A 222 -0.15 5.23 5.95
N ASN A 223 -0.89 6.06 5.23
CA ASN A 223 -0.72 6.23 3.80
C ASN A 223 -0.92 7.69 3.37
N ASP A 224 -0.17 8.14 2.37
CA ASP A 224 -0.41 9.42 1.71
C ASP A 224 -1.60 9.35 0.75
N VAL A 225 -2.48 10.35 0.81
CA VAL A 225 -3.69 10.48 0.00
C VAL A 225 -3.55 11.77 -0.78
N ASP A 226 -3.40 11.67 -2.11
CA ASP A 226 -3.36 12.84 -2.98
C ASP A 226 -4.73 13.07 -3.62
N THR A 227 -5.43 14.06 -3.07
CA THR A 227 -6.79 14.44 -3.50
C THR A 227 -6.80 15.37 -4.72
N ALA A 228 -5.65 15.65 -5.34
CA ALA A 228 -5.55 16.54 -6.50
C ALA A 228 -6.08 15.91 -7.81
N GLY A 229 -6.43 14.63 -7.83
CA GLY A 229 -6.85 13.91 -9.03
C GLY A 229 -7.90 12.83 -8.79
N ALA A 230 -8.28 12.15 -9.87
CA ALA A 230 -9.14 10.98 -9.83
C ALA A 230 -8.34 9.71 -10.15
N ASN A 231 -8.67 8.61 -9.48
CA ASN A 231 -7.98 7.32 -9.64
C ASN A 231 -8.12 6.69 -11.03
N GLY A 232 -9.01 7.20 -11.89
CA GLY A 232 -9.38 6.56 -13.17
C GLY A 232 -8.31 6.52 -14.26
N LYS A 233 -7.14 7.12 -14.05
CA LYS A 233 -6.04 7.09 -15.03
C LYS A 233 -4.96 6.11 -14.57
N ASP A 234 -4.75 5.05 -15.33
CA ASP A 234 -3.65 4.12 -15.06
C ASP A 234 -2.30 4.64 -15.59
N ILE A 235 -1.21 4.11 -15.04
CA ILE A 235 0.16 4.49 -15.38
C ILE A 235 1.07 3.26 -15.42
N ARG A 236 2.24 3.40 -16.05
CA ARG A 236 3.32 2.41 -15.89
C ARG A 236 4.03 2.61 -14.56
N ALA A 237 4.60 1.54 -14.00
CA ALA A 237 5.41 1.60 -12.78
C ALA A 237 6.53 2.66 -12.91
N GLY A 238 6.78 3.39 -11.82
CA GLY A 238 7.77 4.47 -11.74
C GLY A 238 7.31 5.81 -12.34
N GLN A 239 6.20 5.86 -13.09
CA GLN A 239 5.53 7.12 -13.42
C GLN A 239 4.81 7.69 -12.19
N PHE A 240 4.17 8.85 -12.29
CA PHE A 240 3.41 9.45 -11.20
C PHE A 240 1.96 9.71 -11.60
N ARG A 241 1.03 9.43 -10.68
CA ARG A 241 -0.34 9.96 -10.68
C ARG A 241 -0.78 10.25 -9.24
N PRO A 242 -1.55 11.31 -8.98
CA PRO A 242 -2.28 11.43 -7.72
C PRO A 242 -3.14 10.19 -7.48
N ILE A 243 -3.11 9.65 -6.26
CA ILE A 243 -3.99 8.54 -5.87
C ILE A 243 -4.69 8.88 -4.56
N ASP A 244 -6.01 8.70 -4.58
CA ASP A 244 -6.87 8.94 -3.44
C ASP A 244 -7.57 7.64 -3.04
N ILE A 245 -7.02 6.93 -2.05
CA ILE A 245 -7.62 5.68 -1.58
C ILE A 245 -8.94 5.89 -0.80
N THR A 246 -9.35 7.13 -0.57
CA THR A 246 -10.66 7.49 0.01
C THR A 246 -11.75 7.71 -1.04
N ALA A 247 -11.37 7.85 -2.31
CA ALA A 247 -12.27 8.00 -3.44
C ALA A 247 -12.48 6.66 -4.21
N PRO A 248 -13.48 6.56 -5.10
CA PRO A 248 -13.63 5.40 -5.98
C PRO A 248 -12.34 5.11 -6.77
N PRO A 249 -11.98 3.83 -7.00
CA PRO A 249 -12.77 2.62 -6.67
C PRO A 249 -12.62 2.13 -5.22
N PHE A 250 -11.70 2.70 -4.44
CA PHE A 250 -11.32 2.19 -3.13
C PHE A 250 -12.33 2.54 -2.02
N ASN A 251 -12.78 3.79 -1.96
CA ASN A 251 -13.76 4.28 -0.97
C ASN A 251 -13.39 3.98 0.49
N ASN A 252 -12.10 3.92 0.83
CA ASN A 252 -11.68 3.62 2.20
C ASN A 252 -11.90 4.82 3.13
N VAL A 253 -12.35 4.57 4.35
CA VAL A 253 -12.59 5.62 5.34
C VAL A 253 -11.40 5.72 6.29
N PRO A 254 -10.69 6.85 6.35
CA PRO A 254 -9.62 7.05 7.33
C PRO A 254 -10.21 7.30 8.73
N GLU A 255 -9.54 6.79 9.75
CA GLU A 255 -9.77 7.18 11.16
C GLU A 255 -9.32 8.61 11.43
N CYS A 256 -8.30 9.05 10.69
CA CYS A 256 -7.74 10.39 10.76
C CYS A 256 -7.16 10.75 9.40
N LEU A 257 -7.37 12.00 8.96
CA LEU A 257 -6.79 12.54 7.74
C LEU A 257 -6.19 13.90 8.05
N GLN A 258 -4.86 13.97 8.03
CA GLN A 258 -4.12 15.19 8.32
C GLN A 258 -3.61 15.81 7.02
N ALA A 259 -4.00 17.06 6.74
CA ALA A 259 -3.49 17.78 5.59
C ALA A 259 -1.97 17.97 5.68
N GLY A 260 -1.27 17.56 4.62
CA GLY A 260 0.13 17.89 4.38
C GLY A 260 0.28 19.31 3.78
N PRO A 261 1.51 19.75 3.52
CA PRO A 261 1.72 21.02 2.85
C PRO A 261 1.29 20.94 1.39
N VAL A 262 0.41 21.85 0.96
CA VAL A 262 -0.02 21.95 -0.44
C VAL A 262 1.17 22.25 -1.35
N ARG A 263 1.36 21.43 -2.38
CA ARG A 263 2.34 21.65 -3.46
C ARG A 263 1.61 21.91 -4.77
N ARG A 264 2.26 22.54 -5.75
CA ARG A 264 1.62 23.03 -6.99
C ARG A 264 0.79 21.98 -7.76
N ARG A 265 1.02 20.68 -7.54
CA ARG A 265 0.33 19.56 -8.23
C ARG A 265 -0.15 18.45 -7.31
N GLU A 266 0.05 18.59 -6.00
CA GLU A 266 -0.27 17.56 -5.00
C GLU A 266 -1.10 18.23 -3.91
N ASN A 267 -2.18 17.56 -3.53
CA ASN A 267 -2.96 17.88 -2.34
C ASN A 267 -2.81 16.71 -1.35
N GLU A 268 -1.56 16.49 -0.95
CA GLU A 268 -1.11 15.39 -0.10
C GLU A 268 -1.69 15.53 1.31
N HIS A 269 -2.39 14.49 1.74
CA HIS A 269 -2.84 14.27 3.11
C HIS A 269 -2.22 12.99 3.64
N PHE A 270 -2.08 12.85 4.94
CA PHE A 270 -1.64 11.61 5.58
C PHE A 270 -2.81 11.01 6.36
N GLY A 271 -3.23 9.82 5.95
CA GLY A 271 -4.35 9.10 6.53
C GLY A 271 -3.90 7.95 7.44
N ILE A 272 -4.63 7.72 8.53
CA ILE A 272 -4.55 6.49 9.32
C ILE A 272 -5.79 5.66 8.99
N PHE A 273 -5.60 4.39 8.62
CA PHE A 273 -6.68 3.48 8.27
C PHE A 273 -6.57 2.19 9.09
N LYS A 274 -7.73 1.66 9.52
CA LYS A 274 -7.80 0.30 10.08
C LYS A 274 -7.84 -0.70 8.93
N LEU A 275 -6.99 -1.73 9.00
CA LEU A 275 -7.03 -2.85 8.06
C LEU A 275 -8.10 -3.88 8.50
N PRO A 276 -8.80 -4.56 7.57
CA PRO A 276 -8.59 -4.54 6.11
C PRO A 276 -9.28 -3.38 5.38
N LEU A 277 -8.68 -2.95 4.28
CA LEU A 277 -9.21 -1.99 3.31
C LEU A 277 -9.90 -2.69 2.13
N THR A 278 -10.75 -1.95 1.43
CA THR A 278 -11.15 -2.30 0.07
C THR A 278 -9.93 -2.20 -0.82
N ALA A 279 -9.57 -3.33 -1.43
CA ALA A 279 -8.39 -3.56 -2.23
C ALA A 279 -8.75 -4.23 -3.56
#